data_AF-A0A0Q7TTH4-F1
#
_entry.id   AF-A0A0Q7TTH4-F1
#
_cell.length_a   1.000
_cell.length_b   1.000
_cell.length_c   1.000
_cell.angle_alpha   90.00
_cell.angle_beta   90.00
_cell.angle_gamma   90.00
#
_symmetry.space_group_name_H-M   'P 1'
#
loop_
_entity.id
_entity.type
_entity.pdbx_description
1 polymer ?
#
loop_
_entity_poly.entity_id
_entity_poly.type
_entity_poly.pdbx_seq_one_letter_code
_entity_poly.pdbx_strand_id
1 'polypeptide(L)'
;MDRPSDRGVFRVRIQSQVAPIPLSRVHPWTVHLTDQAGLPVSGAVIAIDGGMPEHHHGLPTAPRAASAATPGDYLISGMKFSMTGWWVLNLSIKAPDGRTDRITFNMVL
;
A
#
# COMPACT_ATOMS: atom_id res chain seq x y z
N MET A 1 5.84 -6.80 2.99
CA MET A 1 7.00 -6.11 2.35
C MET A 1 7.30 -4.85 3.14
N ASP A 2 8.57 -4.46 3.32
CA ASP A 2 9.00 -3.32 4.13
C ASP A 2 10.21 -2.65 3.47
N ARG A 3 10.09 -1.37 3.09
CA ARG A 3 11.18 -0.63 2.42
C ARG A 3 10.97 0.90 2.53
N PRO A 4 12.02 1.71 2.31
CA PRO A 4 11.87 3.14 2.16
C PRO A 4 11.07 3.51 0.90
N SER A 5 10.43 4.68 0.95
CA SER A 5 9.87 5.35 -0.22
C SER A 5 10.95 5.84 -1.18
N ASP A 6 10.58 6.24 -2.38
CA ASP A 6 11.49 6.50 -3.50
C ASP A 6 12.55 7.57 -3.20
N ARG A 7 12.19 8.60 -2.41
CA ARG A 7 13.13 9.63 -1.92
C ARG A 7 13.54 9.41 -0.46
N GLY A 8 13.16 8.28 0.11
CA GLY A 8 13.47 7.90 1.49
C GLY A 8 12.77 8.75 2.56
N VAL A 9 11.77 9.56 2.21
CA VAL A 9 11.06 10.42 3.18
C VAL A 9 10.30 9.60 4.23
N PHE A 10 9.80 8.45 3.82
CA PHE A 10 9.05 7.52 4.65
C PHE A 10 9.64 6.12 4.59
N ARG A 11 9.36 5.33 5.61
CA ARG A 11 9.49 3.87 5.58
C ARG A 11 8.10 3.26 5.63
N VAL A 12 7.84 2.34 4.71
CA VAL A 12 6.50 1.80 4.46
C VAL A 12 6.56 0.29 4.53
N ARG A 13 5.74 -0.29 5.42
CA ARG A 13 5.49 -1.72 5.46
C ARG A 13 4.06 -1.98 5.00
N ILE A 14 3.88 -2.92 4.07
CA ILE A 14 2.58 -3.32 3.54
C ILE A 14 2.40 -4.84 3.69
N GLN A 15 1.20 -5.28 4.09
CA GLN A 15 0.91 -6.68 4.37
C GLN A 15 -0.56 -7.04 4.12
N SER A 16 -0.83 -8.23 3.58
CA SER A 16 -2.18 -8.81 3.56
C SER A 16 -2.59 -9.28 4.96
N GLN A 17 -3.83 -9.01 5.36
CA GLN A 17 -4.38 -9.56 6.60
C GLN A 17 -4.86 -11.01 6.45
N VAL A 18 -4.89 -11.54 5.23
CA VAL A 18 -5.32 -12.91 4.92
C VAL A 18 -4.19 -13.67 4.25
N ALA A 19 -3.96 -14.91 4.69
CA ALA A 19 -2.99 -15.84 4.12
C ALA A 19 -3.65 -17.22 3.91
N PRO A 20 -3.54 -17.83 2.72
CA PRO A 20 -2.94 -17.27 1.50
C PRO A 20 -3.76 -16.08 0.95
N ILE A 21 -3.12 -15.25 0.12
CA ILE A 21 -3.80 -14.11 -0.53
C ILE A 21 -4.86 -14.68 -1.49
N PRO A 22 -6.16 -14.37 -1.32
CA PRO A 22 -7.20 -14.95 -2.15
C PRO A 22 -7.29 -14.27 -3.52
N LEU A 23 -7.44 -15.09 -4.56
CA LEU A 23 -7.71 -14.61 -5.91
C LEU A 23 -9.20 -14.31 -6.10
N SER A 24 -9.48 -13.33 -6.95
CA SER A 24 -10.81 -12.89 -7.36
C SER A 24 -11.76 -12.50 -6.22
N ARG A 25 -11.22 -12.24 -5.02
CA ARG A 25 -11.98 -11.81 -3.83
C ARG A 25 -11.36 -10.56 -3.22
N VAL A 26 -12.22 -9.66 -2.74
CA VAL A 26 -11.76 -8.51 -1.95
C VAL A 26 -11.26 -9.00 -0.60
N HIS A 27 -10.13 -8.47 -0.15
CA HIS A 27 -9.54 -8.79 1.15
C HIS A 27 -8.77 -7.60 1.74
N PRO A 28 -8.65 -7.49 3.06
CA PRO A 28 -8.01 -6.35 3.70
C PRO A 28 -6.48 -6.45 3.70
N TRP A 29 -5.85 -5.29 3.60
CA TRP A 29 -4.41 -5.10 3.70
C TRP A 29 -4.09 -3.99 4.70
N THR A 30 -2.89 -3.99 5.27
CA THR A 30 -2.42 -2.93 6.16
C THR A 30 -1.19 -2.24 5.59
N VAL A 31 -1.08 -0.95 5.89
CA VAL A 31 0.15 -0.17 5.75
C VAL A 31 0.56 0.34 7.11
N HIS A 32 1.83 0.15 7.47
CA HIS A 32 2.47 0.85 8.58
C HIS A 32 3.45 1.89 8.00
N LEU A 33 3.25 3.14 8.36
CA LEU A 33 3.96 4.30 7.85
C LEU A 33 4.75 4.99 8.96
N THR A 34 6.06 5.11 8.75
CA THR A 34 6.97 5.84 9.65
C THR A 34 7.81 6.84 8.87
N ASP A 35 8.35 7.84 9.57
CA ASP A 35 9.38 8.72 9.02
C ASP A 35 10.79 8.10 9.13
N GLN A 36 11.81 8.87 8.72
CA GLN A 36 13.21 8.43 8.79
C GLN A 36 13.73 8.17 10.21
N ALA A 37 13.11 8.79 11.22
CA ALA A 37 13.46 8.56 12.63
C ALA A 37 12.70 7.35 13.22
N GLY A 38 11.85 6.69 12.44
CA GLY A 38 11.01 5.57 12.87
C GLY A 38 9.76 6.01 13.64
N LEU A 39 9.44 7.31 13.65
CA LEU A 39 8.22 7.80 14.29
C LEU A 39 7.00 7.55 13.39
N PRO A 40 5.86 7.14 13.95
CA PRO A 40 4.65 6.86 13.17
C PRO A 40 4.11 8.15 12.54
N VAL A 41 3.76 8.08 11.25
CA VAL A 41 3.14 9.19 10.53
C VAL A 41 1.63 8.96 10.48
N SER A 42 0.91 9.63 11.37
CA SER A 42 -0.56 9.60 11.45
C SER A 42 -1.21 10.67 10.57
N GLY A 43 -2.43 10.42 10.10
CA GLY A 43 -3.22 11.40 9.32
C GLY A 43 -2.75 11.61 7.87
N ALA A 44 -1.86 10.76 7.36
CA ALA A 44 -1.43 10.82 5.98
C ALA A 44 -2.57 10.42 5.02
N VAL A 45 -2.61 11.08 3.88
CA VAL A 45 -3.42 10.65 2.74
C VAL A 45 -2.58 9.68 1.91
N ILE A 46 -3.06 8.45 1.75
CA ILE A 46 -2.40 7.40 0.97
C ILE A 46 -3.31 7.03 -0.21
N ALA A 47 -2.91 7.45 -1.41
CA ALA A 47 -3.55 7.02 -2.65
C ALA A 47 -2.89 5.73 -3.14
N ILE A 48 -3.71 4.79 -3.60
CA ILE A 48 -3.27 3.46 -4.03
C ILE A 48 -3.64 3.28 -5.49
N ASP A 49 -2.67 2.89 -6.28
CA ASP A 49 -2.81 2.49 -7.67
C ASP A 49 -1.96 1.23 -7.91
N GLY A 50 -2.04 0.64 -9.09
CA GLY A 50 -1.30 -0.56 -9.42
C GLY A 50 -1.96 -1.36 -10.53
N GLY A 51 -1.46 -2.57 -10.73
CA GLY A 51 -1.97 -3.45 -11.79
C GLY A 51 -1.03 -4.59 -12.10
N MET A 52 -1.29 -5.23 -13.24
CA MET A 52 -0.41 -6.25 -13.82
C MET A 52 0.26 -5.65 -15.06
N PRO A 53 1.56 -5.31 -14.99
CA PRO A 53 2.25 -4.70 -16.13
C PRO A 53 2.20 -5.57 -17.39
N GLU A 54 2.43 -6.89 -17.24
CA GLU A 54 2.41 -7.84 -18.37
C GLU A 54 1.07 -7.88 -19.09
N HIS A 55 -0.01 -7.62 -18.37
CA HIS A 55 -1.37 -7.62 -18.91
C HIS A 55 -1.91 -6.22 -19.20
N HIS A 56 -1.09 -5.18 -19.01
CA HIS A 56 -1.43 -3.79 -19.32
C HIS A 56 -2.78 -3.32 -18.73
N HIS A 57 -3.15 -3.81 -17.55
CA HIS A 57 -4.35 -3.39 -16.85
C HIS A 57 -4.05 -2.97 -15.41
N GLY A 58 -4.88 -2.05 -14.90
CA GLY A 58 -4.82 -1.58 -13.52
C GLY A 58 -5.38 -2.58 -12.52
N LEU A 59 -5.56 -2.12 -11.28
CA LEU A 59 -6.30 -2.87 -10.27
C LEU A 59 -7.76 -3.07 -10.71
N PRO A 60 -8.37 -4.24 -10.43
CA PRO A 60 -9.76 -4.52 -10.79
C PRO A 60 -10.79 -3.78 -9.91
N THR A 61 -10.31 -3.01 -8.94
CA THR A 61 -11.08 -2.25 -7.94
C THR A 61 -10.37 -0.91 -7.68
N ALA A 62 -10.98 -0.05 -6.85
CA ALA A 62 -10.37 1.19 -6.38
C ALA A 62 -10.13 1.11 -4.86
N PRO A 63 -9.00 0.54 -4.40
CA PRO A 63 -8.71 0.42 -2.97
C PRO A 63 -8.60 1.76 -2.27
N ARG A 64 -8.97 1.79 -1.00
CA ARG A 64 -8.92 3.00 -0.16
C ARG A 64 -8.22 2.72 1.15
N ALA A 65 -7.27 3.58 1.49
CA ALA A 65 -6.62 3.60 2.79
C ALA A 65 -7.40 4.51 3.76
N ALA A 66 -7.58 4.05 4.99
CA ALA A 66 -8.09 4.82 6.11
C ALA A 66 -7.21 4.59 7.34
N SER A 67 -7.05 5.61 8.18
CA SER A 67 -6.31 5.48 9.44
C SER A 67 -6.90 4.37 10.31
N ALA A 68 -6.04 3.58 10.93
CA ALA A 68 -6.40 2.57 11.92
C ALA A 68 -6.26 3.12 13.35
N ALA A 69 -6.54 2.29 14.35
CA ALA A 69 -6.44 2.67 15.76
C ALA A 69 -4.99 2.90 16.23
N THR A 70 -4.04 2.15 15.68
CA THR A 70 -2.61 2.29 15.99
C THR A 70 -2.02 3.45 15.20
N PRO A 71 -1.23 4.36 15.84
CA PRO A 71 -0.54 5.44 15.12
C PRO A 71 0.34 4.93 13.98
N GLY A 72 0.26 5.59 12.82
CA GLY A 72 0.99 5.19 11.62
C GLY A 72 0.40 3.99 10.87
N ASP A 73 -0.61 3.30 11.41
CA ASP A 73 -1.27 2.20 10.72
C ASP A 73 -2.47 2.70 9.90
N TYR A 74 -2.61 2.11 8.72
CA TYR A 74 -3.71 2.34 7.78
C TYR A 74 -4.29 1.01 7.33
N LEU A 75 -5.61 0.89 7.37
CA LEU A 75 -6.34 -0.22 6.76
C LEU A 75 -6.65 0.12 5.31
N ILE A 76 -6.23 -0.76 4.41
CA ILE A 76 -6.62 -0.74 3.01
C ILE A 76 -7.80 -1.68 2.83
N SER A 77 -8.91 -1.11 2.37
CA SER A 77 -10.10 -1.85 1.91
C SER A 77 -10.17 -1.90 0.40
N GLY A 78 -10.85 -2.90 -0.15
CA GLY A 78 -11.10 -3.00 -1.58
C GLY A 78 -9.97 -3.62 -2.41
N MET A 79 -8.88 -4.10 -1.81
CA MET A 79 -7.83 -4.82 -2.53
C MET A 79 -8.37 -6.13 -3.11
N LYS A 80 -8.12 -6.37 -4.41
CA LYS A 80 -8.47 -7.61 -5.11
C LYS A 80 -7.43 -7.88 -6.19
N PHE A 81 -6.99 -9.13 -6.29
CA PHE A 81 -6.13 -9.61 -7.37
C PHE A 81 -6.91 -10.63 -8.19
N SER A 82 -6.94 -10.48 -9.51
CA SER A 82 -7.78 -11.34 -10.36
C SER A 82 -7.15 -12.71 -10.63
N MET A 83 -5.82 -12.78 -10.66
CA MET A 83 -5.05 -13.98 -11.01
C MET A 83 -3.63 -13.95 -10.43
N THR A 84 -2.95 -15.09 -10.45
CA THR A 84 -1.52 -15.24 -10.12
C THR A 84 -0.64 -14.45 -11.09
N GLY A 85 0.61 -14.20 -10.71
CA GLY A 85 1.60 -13.51 -11.55
C GLY A 85 2.15 -12.23 -10.92
N TRP A 86 2.84 -11.42 -11.73
CA TRP A 86 3.47 -10.19 -11.28
C TRP A 86 2.45 -9.04 -11.15
N TRP A 87 2.36 -8.51 -9.94
CA TRP A 87 1.59 -7.33 -9.60
C TRP A 87 2.49 -6.19 -9.10
N VAL A 88 2.10 -4.98 -9.48
CA VAL A 88 2.69 -3.72 -9.02
C VAL A 88 1.67 -2.98 -8.17
N LEU A 89 2.09 -2.49 -7.00
CA LEU A 89 1.32 -1.58 -6.16
C LEU A 89 2.09 -0.28 -5.97
N ASN A 90 1.45 0.82 -6.34
CA ASN A 90 1.99 2.18 -6.23
C ASN A 90 1.25 2.92 -5.13
N LEU A 91 1.97 3.41 -4.13
CA LEU A 91 1.40 4.24 -3.06
C LEU A 91 1.94 5.67 -3.23
N SER A 92 1.05 6.65 -3.30
CA SER A 92 1.38 8.07 -3.18
C SER A 92 0.99 8.57 -1.80
N ILE A 93 1.94 9.10 -1.06
CA ILE A 93 1.80 9.46 0.36
C ILE A 93 1.92 10.98 0.50
N LYS A 94 0.98 11.58 1.23
CA LYS A 94 1.01 12.99 1.65
C LYS A 94 0.78 13.06 3.16
N ALA A 95 1.80 13.46 3.91
CA ALA A 95 1.70 13.67 5.35
C ALA A 95 1.04 15.03 5.69
N PRO A 96 0.46 15.19 6.89
CA PRO A 96 -0.17 16.44 7.32
C PRO A 96 0.78 17.64 7.35
N ASP A 97 2.06 17.41 7.59
CA ASP A 97 3.11 18.43 7.62
C ASP A 97 3.61 18.86 6.23
N GLY A 98 2.96 18.38 5.17
CA GLY A 98 3.27 18.75 3.78
C GLY A 98 4.32 17.87 3.09
N ARG A 99 4.98 16.96 3.81
CA ARG A 99 5.89 15.99 3.17
C ARG A 99 5.12 15.08 2.24
N THR A 100 5.70 14.78 1.09
CA THR A 100 5.14 13.87 0.09
C THR A 100 6.19 12.87 -0.37
N ASP A 101 5.79 11.67 -0.74
CA ASP A 101 6.66 10.74 -1.45
C ASP A 101 5.85 9.63 -2.12
N ARG A 102 6.52 8.82 -2.94
CA ARG A 102 5.94 7.65 -3.58
C ARG A 102 6.72 6.39 -3.25
N ILE A 103 6.07 5.25 -3.42
CA ILE A 103 6.71 3.95 -3.28
C ILE A 103 6.03 2.94 -4.18
N THR A 104 6.85 2.08 -4.79
CA THR A 104 6.40 0.95 -5.59
C THR A 104 6.75 -0.37 -4.90
N PHE A 105 5.76 -1.26 -4.79
CA PHE A 105 5.94 -2.65 -4.39
C PHE A 105 5.70 -3.57 -5.59
N ASN A 106 6.62 -4.51 -5.78
CA ASN A 106 6.47 -5.61 -6.74
C ASN A 106 6.19 -6.88 -5.95
N MET A 107 5.22 -7.66 -6.39
CA MET A 107 4.87 -8.94 -5.77
C MET A 107 4.49 -9.97 -6.82
N VAL A 108 4.76 -11.24 -6.51
CA VAL A 108 4.30 -12.38 -7.30
C VAL A 108 3.29 -13.14 -6.45
N LEU A 109 2.10 -13.36 -7.01
CA LEU A 109 1.02 -14.16 -6.43
C LEU A 109 0.95 -15.55 -7.05
#